data_AF-A0A1F8SII3-F1
#
_entry.id   AF-A0A1F8SII3-F1
#
_cell.length_a   1.000
_cell.length_b   1.000
_cell.length_c   1.000
_cell.angle_alpha   90.00
_cell.angle_beta   90.00
_cell.angle_gamma   90.00
#
_symmetry.space_group_name_H-M   'P 1'
#
loop_
_entity.id
_entity.type
_entity.pdbx_description
1 polymer ?
#
loop_
_entity_poly.entity_id
_entity_poly.type
_entity_poly.pdbx_seq_one_letter_code
_entity_poly.pdbx_strand_id
1 'polypeptide(L)'
;MTLRKKIFLRMLFCLLIGIVLAATGSEVAFRLQGETSSRGPQTIELIIPAGAAQKVAQGESILSASQTFVVGDTLLVHNQDSSTHNLGPLVIPAGSSASLKLDQTGNLDYTCSFQPTRYYGLDVQSALTLGTRLQASLVAGIPLGILLGVYSLVLISITPKEKKINPDLPD
;
A
#
# COMPACT_ATOMS: atom_id res chain seq x y z
N MET A 1 28.63 -34.37 -1.56
CA MET A 1 27.51 -33.59 -2.14
C MET A 1 27.83 -33.27 -3.60
N THR A 2 27.00 -33.70 -4.55
CA THR A 2 27.23 -33.51 -6.00
C THR A 2 27.25 -32.01 -6.36
N LEU A 3 28.01 -31.63 -7.40
CA LEU A 3 28.13 -30.25 -7.86
C LEU A 3 26.75 -29.62 -8.15
N ARG A 4 25.84 -30.39 -8.75
CA ARG A 4 24.45 -29.99 -8.98
C ARG A 4 23.72 -29.64 -7.68
N LYS A 5 23.89 -30.44 -6.62
CA LYS A 5 23.27 -30.18 -5.31
C LYS A 5 23.85 -28.93 -4.64
N LYS A 6 25.14 -28.62 -4.83
CA LYS A 6 25.76 -27.36 -4.35
C LYS A 6 25.21 -26.13 -5.07
N ILE A 7 25.09 -26.20 -6.39
CA ILE A 7 24.51 -25.12 -7.21
C ILE A 7 23.05 -24.90 -6.81
N PHE A 8 22.26 -25.97 -6.72
CA PHE A 8 20.84 -25.87 -6.37
C PHE A 8 20.63 -25.26 -4.98
N LEU A 9 21.36 -25.75 -3.96
CA LEU A 9 21.23 -25.22 -2.60
C LEU A 9 21.61 -23.74 -2.52
N ARG A 10 22.63 -23.33 -3.29
CA ARG A 10 23.07 -21.95 -3.37
C ARG A 10 22.04 -21.04 -4.07
N MET A 11 21.48 -21.49 -5.18
CA MET A 11 20.41 -20.77 -5.87
C MET A 11 19.18 -20.61 -4.99
N LEU A 12 18.79 -21.66 -4.26
CA LEU A 12 17.68 -21.60 -3.31
C LEU A 12 17.97 -20.61 -2.18
N PHE A 13 19.20 -20.61 -1.64
CA PHE A 13 19.60 -19.66 -0.61
C PHE A 13 19.55 -18.21 -1.11
N CYS A 14 20.09 -17.92 -2.30
CA CYS A 14 20.03 -16.60 -2.90
C CYS A 14 18.58 -16.17 -3.22
N LEU A 15 17.72 -17.11 -3.63
CA LEU A 15 16.30 -16.86 -3.85
C LEU A 15 15.61 -16.42 -2.56
N LEU A 16 15.82 -17.15 -1.47
CA LEU A 16 15.28 -16.81 -0.16
C LEU A 16 15.76 -15.44 0.32
N ILE A 17 17.05 -15.13 0.13
CA ILE A 17 17.60 -13.80 0.45
C ILE A 17 16.91 -12.71 -0.38
N GLY A 18 16.73 -12.92 -1.69
CA GLY A 18 16.05 -11.96 -2.56
C GLY A 18 14.62 -11.66 -2.11
N ILE A 19 13.86 -12.69 -1.72
CA ILE A 19 12.50 -12.53 -1.19
C ILE A 19 12.51 -11.78 0.15
N VAL A 20 13.42 -12.11 1.07
CA VAL A 20 13.54 -11.42 2.36
C VAL A 20 13.89 -9.95 2.16
N LEU A 21 14.84 -9.62 1.27
CA LEU A 21 15.22 -8.25 0.97
C LEU A 21 14.07 -7.45 0.33
N ALA A 22 13.31 -8.06 -0.57
CA ALA A 22 12.15 -7.42 -1.17
C ALA A 22 11.03 -7.15 -0.14
N ALA A 23 10.79 -8.10 0.76
CA ALA A 23 9.80 -7.96 1.83
C ALA A 23 10.19 -6.86 2.82
N THR A 24 11.46 -6.83 3.26
CA THR A 24 11.95 -5.79 4.19
C THR A 24 11.98 -4.42 3.54
N GLY A 25 12.42 -4.32 2.27
CA GLY A 25 12.39 -3.07 1.52
C GLY A 25 10.98 -2.50 1.37
N SER A 26 10.00 -3.37 1.09
CA SER A 26 8.59 -2.97 0.98
C SER A 26 8.04 -2.46 2.31
N GLU A 27 8.32 -3.15 3.43
CA GLU A 27 7.88 -2.74 4.76
C GLU A 27 8.49 -1.39 5.17
N VAL A 28 9.78 -1.16 4.87
CA VAL A 28 10.43 0.14 5.11
C VAL A 28 9.77 1.25 4.28
N ALA A 29 9.49 1.00 3.00
CA ALA A 29 8.82 1.96 2.14
C ALA A 29 7.42 2.33 2.67
N PHE A 30 6.65 1.34 3.14
CA PHE A 30 5.32 1.59 3.72
C PHE A 30 5.38 2.39 5.01
N ARG A 31 6.34 2.10 5.89
CA ARG A 31 6.52 2.87 7.13
C ARG A 31 6.91 4.32 6.85
N LEU A 32 7.67 4.57 5.78
CA LEU A 32 8.02 5.92 5.35
C LEU A 32 6.85 6.67 4.70
N GLN A 33 5.90 5.96 4.07
CA GLN A 33 4.74 6.57 3.38
C GLN A 33 3.53 6.84 4.28
N GLY A 34 3.53 6.32 5.52
CA GLY A 34 2.40 6.47 6.44
C GLY A 34 1.29 5.47 6.12
N GLU A 35 0.87 4.71 7.13
CA GLU A 35 0.06 3.48 7.01
C GLU A 35 -1.43 3.68 6.61
N THR A 36 -1.80 4.77 5.94
CA THR A 36 -3.22 5.08 5.65
C THR A 36 -3.93 4.05 4.77
N SER A 37 -3.18 3.26 3.99
CA SER A 37 -3.71 2.26 3.06
C SER A 37 -3.61 0.81 3.55
N SER A 38 -3.09 0.58 4.75
CA SER A 38 -2.89 -0.76 5.33
C SER A 38 -4.11 -1.27 6.10
N ARG A 39 -5.31 -1.12 5.55
CA ARG A 39 -6.54 -1.65 6.15
C ARG A 39 -7.50 -2.17 5.10
N GLY A 40 -8.48 -2.94 5.54
CA GLY A 40 -9.59 -3.37 4.71
C GLY A 40 -10.63 -2.25 4.48
N PRO A 41 -11.58 -2.47 3.55
CA PRO A 41 -12.73 -1.61 3.34
C PRO A 41 -13.56 -1.42 4.61
N GLN A 42 -13.96 -0.19 4.91
CA GLN A 42 -14.85 0.13 6.04
C GLN A 42 -15.79 1.30 5.71
N THR A 43 -16.79 1.50 6.56
CA THR A 43 -17.63 2.70 6.50
C THR A 43 -16.96 3.84 7.25
N ILE A 44 -16.71 4.95 6.57
CA ILE A 44 -16.17 6.17 7.16
C ILE A 44 -17.29 7.19 7.26
N GLU A 45 -17.53 7.70 8.46
CA GLU A 45 -18.55 8.70 8.73
C GLU A 45 -17.99 10.12 8.61
N LEU A 46 -18.68 10.95 7.84
CA LEU A 46 -18.45 12.38 7.72
C LEU A 46 -19.65 13.12 8.30
N ILE A 47 -19.44 13.84 9.40
CA ILE A 47 -20.50 14.59 10.08
C ILE A 47 -20.42 16.05 9.62
N ILE A 48 -21.48 16.55 9.00
CA ILE A 48 -21.67 17.98 8.76
C ILE A 48 -22.34 18.56 10.01
N PRO A 49 -21.62 19.38 10.80
CA PRO A 49 -22.11 19.88 12.08
C PRO A 49 -23.24 20.90 11.90
N ALA A 50 -24.05 21.06 12.95
CA ALA A 50 -25.05 22.13 13.00
C ALA A 50 -24.40 23.51 12.82
N GLY A 51 -25.03 24.37 12.01
CA GLY A 51 -24.51 25.70 11.72
C GLY A 51 -23.44 25.74 10.62
N ALA A 52 -23.21 24.62 9.92
CA ALA A 52 -22.24 24.52 8.84
C ALA A 52 -22.48 25.58 7.76
N ALA A 53 -23.72 25.77 7.31
CA ALA A 53 -24.04 26.77 6.29
C ALA A 53 -23.67 28.20 6.72
N GLN A 54 -23.92 28.58 7.97
CA GLN A 54 -23.60 29.91 8.48
C GLN A 54 -22.09 30.13 8.57
N LYS A 55 -21.34 29.14 9.05
CA LYS A 55 -19.87 29.21 9.14
C LYS A 55 -19.22 29.29 7.77
N VAL A 56 -19.72 28.52 6.81
CA VAL A 56 -19.25 28.55 5.42
C VAL A 56 -19.57 29.91 4.77
N ALA A 57 -20.73 30.49 5.05
CA ALA A 57 -21.08 31.84 4.58
C ALA A 57 -20.15 32.92 5.17
N GLN A 58 -19.56 32.68 6.34
CA GLN A 58 -18.54 33.52 6.98
C GLN A 58 -17.12 33.23 6.45
N GLY A 59 -16.95 32.26 5.55
CA GLY A 59 -15.65 31.83 5.03
C GLY A 59 -14.87 30.90 5.97
N GLU A 60 -15.50 30.39 7.03
CA GLU A 60 -14.85 29.53 8.00
C GLU A 60 -14.86 28.06 7.54
N SER A 61 -13.72 27.37 7.67
CA SER A 61 -13.61 25.93 7.36
C SER A 61 -13.94 25.10 8.59
N ILE A 62 -14.98 24.29 8.51
CA ILE A 62 -15.48 23.45 9.62
C ILE A 62 -14.95 22.02 9.60
N LEU A 63 -14.41 21.58 8.46
CA LEU A 63 -13.95 20.21 8.22
C LEU A 63 -12.60 20.26 7.50
N SER A 64 -11.85 19.15 7.54
CA SER A 64 -10.64 18.99 6.73
C SER A 64 -10.98 19.10 5.25
N ALA A 65 -10.10 19.72 4.47
CA ALA A 65 -10.31 19.91 3.03
C ALA A 65 -10.32 18.59 2.23
N SER A 66 -9.61 17.58 2.74
CA SER A 66 -9.55 16.27 2.12
C SER A 66 -9.39 15.16 3.16
N GLN A 67 -9.72 13.93 2.73
CA GLN A 67 -9.54 12.73 3.53
C GLN A 67 -9.12 11.56 2.64
N THR A 68 -8.29 10.68 3.19
CA THR A 68 -7.82 9.47 2.50
C THR A 68 -8.75 8.28 2.80
N PHE A 69 -9.06 7.54 1.75
CA PHE A 69 -9.91 6.35 1.74
C PHE A 69 -9.16 5.19 1.09
N VAL A 70 -9.70 3.99 1.27
CA VAL A 70 -9.24 2.77 0.62
C VAL A 70 -10.33 2.27 -0.32
N VAL A 71 -9.97 1.71 -1.47
CA VAL A 71 -10.92 1.09 -2.39
C VAL A 71 -11.82 0.08 -1.66
N GLY A 72 -13.11 0.22 -1.87
CA GLY A 72 -14.17 -0.54 -1.21
C GLY A 72 -14.79 0.18 0.00
N ASP A 73 -14.17 1.26 0.48
CA ASP A 73 -14.76 2.07 1.55
C ASP A 73 -16.13 2.63 1.15
N THR A 74 -16.95 2.88 2.17
CA THR A 74 -18.22 3.61 2.02
C THR A 74 -18.14 4.89 2.82
N LEU A 75 -18.21 6.03 2.14
CA LEU A 75 -18.35 7.33 2.78
C LEU A 75 -19.82 7.52 3.17
N LEU A 76 -20.11 7.59 4.48
CA LEU A 76 -21.43 7.88 5.02
C LEU A 76 -21.45 9.32 5.54
N VAL A 77 -22.24 10.18 4.89
CA VAL A 77 -22.34 11.60 5.24
C VAL A 77 -23.60 11.82 6.08
N HIS A 78 -23.42 12.31 7.29
CA HIS A 78 -24.51 12.68 8.21
C HIS A 78 -24.67 14.20 8.23
N ASN A 79 -25.84 14.70 7.81
CA ASN A 79 -26.14 16.12 7.86
C ASN A 79 -26.85 16.46 9.17
N GLN A 80 -26.14 17.07 10.12
CA GLN A 80 -26.70 17.62 11.35
C GLN A 80 -27.03 19.11 11.25
N ASP A 81 -26.86 19.72 10.06
CA ASP A 81 -27.27 21.10 9.82
C ASP A 81 -28.78 21.21 9.52
N SER A 82 -29.26 22.44 9.67
CA SER A 82 -30.62 22.87 9.35
C SER A 82 -30.85 23.06 7.84
N SER A 83 -29.79 23.11 7.03
CA SER A 83 -29.85 23.31 5.60
C SER A 83 -29.55 22.03 4.82
N THR A 84 -30.00 21.96 3.56
CA THR A 84 -29.67 20.83 2.67
C THR A 84 -28.28 21.02 2.10
N HIS A 85 -27.48 19.96 2.17
CA HIS A 85 -26.11 19.94 1.65
C HIS A 85 -25.96 18.99 0.47
N ASN A 86 -24.85 19.13 -0.24
CA ASN A 86 -24.47 18.29 -1.37
C ASN A 86 -22.98 17.92 -1.30
N LEU A 87 -22.66 16.74 -1.83
CA LEU A 87 -21.31 16.24 -2.01
C LEU A 87 -21.25 15.44 -3.31
N GLY A 88 -20.72 16.06 -4.36
CA GLY A 88 -20.71 15.51 -5.72
C GLY A 88 -22.14 15.13 -6.15
N PRO A 89 -22.42 13.84 -6.42
CA PRO A 89 -23.76 13.39 -6.79
C PRO A 89 -24.73 13.25 -5.61
N LEU A 90 -24.24 13.32 -4.35
CA LEU A 90 -25.07 13.17 -3.17
C LEU A 90 -25.77 14.47 -2.82
N VAL A 91 -27.07 14.39 -2.54
CA VAL A 91 -27.86 15.43 -1.90
C VAL A 91 -28.28 14.92 -0.52
N ILE A 92 -27.93 15.63 0.54
CA ILE A 92 -28.17 15.26 1.93
C ILE A 92 -29.09 16.29 2.58
N PRO A 93 -30.42 16.03 2.63
CA PRO A 93 -31.36 16.85 3.37
C PRO A 93 -30.98 17.04 4.85
N ALA A 94 -31.50 18.10 5.47
CA ALA A 94 -31.30 18.38 6.89
C ALA A 94 -31.71 17.19 7.77
N GLY A 95 -30.87 16.84 8.76
CA GLY A 95 -31.11 15.71 9.68
C GLY A 95 -31.04 14.32 9.05
N SER A 96 -30.61 14.20 7.79
CA SER A 96 -30.58 12.93 7.06
C SER A 96 -29.16 12.46 6.76
N SER A 97 -29.02 11.31 6.11
CA SER A 97 -27.71 10.74 5.77
C SER A 97 -27.72 10.17 4.36
N ALA A 98 -26.57 10.25 3.68
CA ALA A 98 -26.36 9.68 2.36
C ALA A 98 -25.03 8.93 2.32
N SER A 99 -24.92 7.91 1.48
CA SER A 99 -23.69 7.12 1.35
C SER A 99 -23.16 7.08 -0.08
N LEU A 100 -21.84 7.05 -0.22
CA LEU A 100 -21.13 6.88 -1.48
C LEU A 100 -20.10 5.77 -1.34
N LYS A 101 -20.18 4.78 -2.22
CA LYS A 101 -19.22 3.69 -2.29
C LYS A 101 -18.03 4.08 -3.16
N LEU A 102 -16.81 3.85 -2.68
CA LEU A 102 -15.57 4.25 -3.32
C LEU A 102 -14.90 3.04 -3.97
N ASP A 103 -15.27 2.76 -5.22
CA ASP A 103 -14.84 1.53 -5.93
C ASP A 103 -13.62 1.72 -6.84
N GLN A 104 -13.10 2.95 -6.98
CA GLN A 104 -11.99 3.27 -7.88
C GLN A 104 -10.90 4.04 -7.14
N THR A 105 -9.64 3.71 -7.44
CA THR A 105 -8.48 4.47 -6.94
C THR A 105 -8.37 5.81 -7.67
N GLY A 106 -8.00 6.86 -6.95
CA GLY A 106 -7.72 8.16 -7.53
C GLY A 106 -7.90 9.29 -6.52
N ASN A 107 -7.39 10.47 -6.89
CA ASN A 107 -7.64 11.70 -6.16
C ASN A 107 -8.84 12.41 -6.81
N LEU A 108 -9.95 12.47 -6.09
CA LEU A 108 -11.24 12.96 -6.58
C LEU A 108 -11.62 14.22 -5.82
N ASP A 109 -11.87 15.32 -6.53
CA ASP A 109 -12.41 16.54 -5.94
C ASP A 109 -13.90 16.65 -6.26
N TYR A 110 -14.74 16.48 -5.23
CA TYR A 110 -16.18 16.65 -5.39
C TYR A 110 -16.65 18.02 -4.95
N THR A 111 -17.58 18.58 -5.72
CA THR A 111 -18.25 19.83 -5.37
C THR A 111 -19.08 19.65 -4.10
N CYS A 112 -18.95 20.56 -3.14
CA CYS A 112 -19.69 20.50 -1.88
C CYS A 112 -20.24 21.88 -1.47
N SER A 113 -21.28 21.89 -0.63
CA SER A 113 -21.88 23.14 -0.12
C SER A 113 -21.45 23.51 1.29
N PHE A 114 -20.78 22.60 2.00
CA PHE A 114 -20.37 22.75 3.40
C PHE A 114 -18.89 23.12 3.57
N GLN A 115 -18.20 23.55 2.51
CA GLN A 115 -16.88 24.19 2.60
C GLN A 115 -16.85 25.54 1.86
N PRO A 116 -16.03 26.51 2.32
CA PRO A 116 -15.85 27.78 1.65
C PRO A 116 -15.32 27.64 0.21
N THR A 117 -14.40 26.68 -0.01
CA THR A 117 -13.80 26.37 -1.31
C THR A 117 -14.77 25.73 -2.29
N ARG A 118 -15.93 25.23 -1.81
CA ARG A 118 -16.90 24.44 -2.57
C ARG A 118 -16.38 23.09 -3.11
N TYR A 119 -15.25 22.62 -2.60
CA TYR A 119 -14.69 21.31 -2.96
C TYR A 119 -14.30 20.52 -1.72
N TYR A 120 -14.42 19.20 -1.81
CA TYR A 120 -13.96 18.24 -0.81
C TYR A 120 -13.18 17.14 -1.52
N GLY A 121 -11.91 16.97 -1.11
CA GLY A 121 -11.00 16.00 -1.71
C GLY A 121 -11.17 14.60 -1.10
N LEU A 122 -11.30 13.60 -1.96
CA LEU A 122 -11.29 12.18 -1.61
C LEU A 122 -10.07 11.53 -2.25
N ASP A 123 -9.08 11.16 -1.44
CA ASP A 123 -7.90 10.43 -1.90
C ASP A 123 -8.14 8.93 -1.72
N VAL A 124 -8.54 8.22 -2.77
CA VAL A 124 -8.86 6.78 -2.72
C VAL A 124 -7.65 5.96 -3.15
N GLN A 125 -7.07 5.22 -2.21
CA GLN A 125 -5.88 4.41 -2.42
C GLN A 125 -6.22 2.91 -2.48
N SER A 126 -5.33 2.12 -3.09
CA SER A 126 -5.49 0.66 -3.14
C SER A 126 -5.25 0.02 -1.77
N ALA A 127 -6.08 -0.95 -1.38
CA ALA A 127 -5.90 -1.69 -0.13
C ALA A 127 -4.59 -2.49 -0.12
N LEU A 128 -3.69 -2.17 0.81
CA LEU A 128 -2.43 -2.90 1.03
C LEU A 128 -2.65 -4.11 1.93
N THR A 129 -3.44 -5.07 1.44
CA THR A 129 -3.70 -6.32 2.15
C THR A 129 -2.43 -7.17 2.27
N LEU A 130 -2.40 -8.11 3.22
CA LEU A 130 -1.31 -9.09 3.35
C LEU A 130 -1.06 -9.86 2.04
N GLY A 131 -2.11 -10.15 1.28
CA GLY A 131 -2.00 -10.80 -0.03
C GLY A 131 -1.25 -9.93 -1.04
N THR A 132 -1.62 -8.65 -1.15
CA THR A 132 -0.96 -7.69 -2.04
C THR A 132 0.52 -7.53 -1.68
N ARG A 133 0.84 -7.49 -0.38
CA ARG A 133 2.21 -7.41 0.14
C ARG A 133 3.04 -8.64 -0.21
N LEU A 134 2.47 -9.84 -0.06
CA LEU A 134 3.15 -11.10 -0.42
C LEU A 134 3.39 -11.18 -1.93
N GLN A 135 2.39 -10.81 -2.74
CA GLN A 135 2.51 -10.80 -4.19
C GLN A 135 3.61 -9.82 -4.64
N ALA A 136 3.64 -8.60 -4.10
CA ALA A 136 4.70 -7.63 -4.38
C ALA A 136 6.08 -8.16 -3.99
N SER A 137 6.20 -8.78 -2.81
CA SER A 137 7.46 -9.34 -2.31
C SER A 137 7.97 -10.49 -3.20
N LEU A 138 7.08 -11.35 -3.72
CA LEU A 138 7.46 -12.43 -4.62
C LEU A 138 7.84 -11.92 -6.01
N VAL A 139 7.04 -11.00 -6.58
CA VAL A 139 7.29 -10.42 -7.90
C VAL A 139 8.62 -9.66 -7.93
N ALA A 140 8.95 -8.91 -6.88
CA ALA A 140 10.24 -8.22 -6.77
C ALA A 140 11.38 -9.14 -6.30
N GLY A 141 11.10 -10.05 -5.36
CA GLY A 141 12.11 -10.87 -4.70
C GLY A 141 12.65 -12.02 -5.55
N ILE A 142 11.84 -12.62 -6.41
CA ILE A 142 12.28 -13.72 -7.28
C ILE A 142 13.34 -13.25 -8.29
N PRO A 143 13.12 -12.18 -9.09
CA PRO A 143 14.15 -11.66 -9.99
C PRO A 143 15.42 -11.25 -9.26
N LEU A 144 15.29 -10.57 -8.11
CA LEU A 144 16.44 -10.17 -7.28
C LEU A 144 17.23 -11.38 -6.78
N GLY A 145 16.54 -12.42 -6.30
CA GLY A 145 17.17 -13.63 -5.80
C GLY A 145 17.87 -14.45 -6.88
N ILE A 146 17.29 -14.51 -8.08
CA ILE A 146 17.93 -15.11 -9.26
C ILE A 146 19.20 -14.34 -9.62
N LEU A 147 19.11 -13.00 -9.68
CA LEU A 147 20.25 -12.14 -9.99
C LEU A 147 21.38 -12.36 -8.99
N LEU A 148 21.08 -12.34 -7.69
CA LEU A 148 22.04 -12.63 -6.62
C LEU A 148 22.65 -14.03 -6.78
N GLY A 149 21.85 -15.03 -7.12
CA GLY A 149 22.32 -16.40 -7.35
C GLY A 149 23.34 -16.48 -8.49
N VAL A 150 23.02 -15.85 -9.62
CA VAL A 150 23.90 -15.80 -10.80
C VAL A 150 25.21 -15.06 -10.46
N TYR A 151 25.14 -13.87 -9.85
CA TYR A 151 26.34 -13.13 -9.43
C TYR A 151 27.18 -13.92 -8.42
N SER A 152 26.54 -14.64 -7.52
CA SER A 152 27.22 -15.52 -6.57
C SER A 152 28.09 -16.54 -7.31
N LEU A 153 27.55 -17.20 -8.33
CA LEU A 153 28.27 -18.21 -9.12
C LEU A 153 29.47 -17.62 -9.88
N VAL A 154 29.33 -16.39 -10.36
CA VAL A 154 30.42 -15.67 -11.07
C VAL A 154 31.52 -15.25 -10.10
N LEU A 155 31.16 -14.64 -8.96
CA LEU A 155 32.13 -14.05 -8.04
C LEU A 155 32.83 -15.08 -7.14
N ILE A 156 32.15 -16.17 -6.79
CA ILE A 156 32.70 -17.23 -5.95
C ILE A 156 32.56 -18.54 -6.71
N SER A 157 33.66 -18.95 -7.33
CA SER A 157 33.74 -20.19 -8.08
C SER A 157 33.54 -21.41 -7.17
N ILE A 158 32.76 -22.39 -7.64
CA ILE A 158 32.54 -23.65 -6.92
C ILE A 158 33.64 -24.64 -7.33
N THR A 159 34.91 -24.26 -7.19
CA THR A 159 36.01 -25.15 -7.57
C THR A 159 36.09 -26.31 -6.57
N PRO A 160 36.09 -27.58 -7.03
CA PRO A 160 36.36 -28.71 -6.15
C PRO A 160 37.74 -28.53 -5.51
N LYS A 161 37.84 -28.74 -4.19
CA LYS A 161 39.12 -28.75 -3.48
C LYS A 161 39.99 -29.82 -4.13
N GLU A 162 41.04 -29.44 -4.86
CA GLU A 162 41.98 -30.40 -5.43
C GLU A 162 42.51 -31.28 -4.30
N LYS A 163 42.37 -32.59 -4.47
CA LYS A 163 42.96 -33.56 -3.56
C LYS A 163 44.47 -33.45 -3.78
N LYS A 164 45.20 -32.86 -2.82
CA LYS A 164 46.67 -32.87 -2.83
C LYS A 164 47.11 -34.33 -2.98
N ILE A 165 47.66 -34.69 -4.15
CA ILE A 165 48.33 -35.97 -4.35
C ILE A 165 49.60 -35.88 -3.50
N ASN A 166 49.71 -36.71 -2.47
CA ASN A 166 50.90 -36.79 -1.64
C ASN A 166 51.96 -37.60 -2.40
N PRO A 167 53.11 -37.01 -2.77
CA PRO A 167 54.13 -37.68 -3.57
C PRO A 167 54.98 -38.69 -2.77
N ASP A 168 54.82 -38.82 -1.45
CA ASP A 168 55.67 -39.68 -0.62
C ASP A 168 55.05 -41.05 -0.29
N LEU A 169 54.86 -41.90 -1.30
CA LEU A 169 54.69 -43.34 -1.04
C LEU A 169 55.65 -44.14 -1.94
N PRO A 170 56.75 -44.69 -1.39
CA PRO A 170 57.59 -45.63 -2.11
C PRO A 170 56.90 -47.01 -2.20
N ASP A 171 57.14 -47.70 -3.32
CA ASP A 171 56.62 -49.02 -3.69
C ASP A 171 56.92 -50.14 -2.66
#